data_AF-A0A1W2EJQ1-F1
#
_entry.id   AF-A0A1W2EJQ1-F1
#
_cell.length_a   1.000
_cell.length_b   1.000
_cell.length_c   1.000
_cell.angle_alpha   90.00
_cell.angle_beta   90.00
_cell.angle_gamma   90.00
#
_symmetry.space_group_name_H-M   'P 1'
#
loop_
_entity.id
_entity.type
_entity.pdbx_description
1 polymer ?
#
loop_
_entity_poly.entity_id
_entity_poly.type
_entity_poly.pdbx_seq_one_letter_code
_entity_poly.pdbx_strand_id
1 'polypeptide(L)'
;MRISLQHKLLGSFIIVVALVLASVSVGASLLIREYFIASKQRELTDKAYETARVVSSYYDGQINYGQLAGFINSIDSLLTARVWVIDNAFNLIAASEEQHGPAGGFHRQAGMMKKSPMDLGPDCDMPGGLGKMLRHGSGMGPERGMGRQEGMHGKMAEKNQAQNRPGLTGIDEIRQQVELGSGAAWAKTFYHPYYEENMLVVGVPLKPDGQIQGTVLINAPLSGFDSFLSRIYWYLAAAGTVVVLITIFIANYLSAGIIRPLKSMQAVASAMAGGDYSVQAKVNTRDEVGDLSQSLNSLATALKDFVRKTEKTDKLRRDFVANVSHELRTPLTIMRGYNEALLDGTISEPSQVAKYHRVMRDEAVRLEKLINELLDLSQLETRTDSLETEQVSLAEIVDNIVALFKQRSTEKGVTMRADIDENLPDINGNGDRLTQLVLILLDNALKFTPEGGVITASLAATDGLITLTIADTGSGIEPNDLPYIWERFYKADKSHSRTGGGTGLGLAIAREIISLHGARVEVSSTLGQGTVFTITFCLTGTIR
;
A
#
# COMPACT_ATOMS: atom_id res chain seq x y z
N MET A 1 -12.21 14.99 -6.55
CA MET A 1 -10.97 14.18 -6.55
C MET A 1 -10.16 14.50 -5.29
N ARG A 2 -10.09 13.62 -4.29
CA ARG A 2 -9.19 13.83 -3.14
C ARG A 2 -7.76 13.56 -3.59
N ILE A 3 -6.99 14.63 -3.81
CA ILE A 3 -5.55 14.56 -4.06
C ILE A 3 -4.93 13.73 -2.91
N SER A 4 -4.25 12.63 -3.24
CA SER A 4 -3.70 11.74 -2.21
C SER A 4 -2.70 12.50 -1.34
N LEU A 5 -2.63 12.18 -0.05
CA LEU A 5 -1.71 12.82 0.92
C LEU A 5 -0.27 12.88 0.37
N GLN A 6 0.12 11.86 -0.39
CA GLN A 6 1.40 11.78 -1.09
C GLN A 6 1.65 12.93 -2.08
N HIS A 7 0.67 13.27 -2.93
CA HIS A 7 0.84 14.38 -3.89
C HIS A 7 0.98 15.72 -3.15
N LYS A 8 0.31 15.87 -2.00
CA LYS A 8 0.44 17.06 -1.16
C LYS A 8 1.82 17.16 -0.51
N LEU A 9 2.31 16.07 0.09
CA LEU A 9 3.63 16.00 0.73
C LEU A 9 4.77 16.16 -0.29
N LEU A 10 4.66 15.50 -1.44
CA LEU A 10 5.63 15.62 -2.52
C LEU A 10 5.66 17.04 -3.09
N GLY A 11 4.48 17.60 -3.36
CA GLY A 11 4.35 18.98 -3.83
C GLY A 11 4.95 19.97 -2.83
N SER A 12 4.62 19.84 -1.53
CA SER A 12 5.18 20.74 -0.51
C SER A 12 6.69 20.60 -0.39
N PHE A 13 7.23 19.39 -0.43
CA PHE A 13 8.66 19.17 -0.31
C PHE A 13 9.42 19.72 -1.52
N ILE A 14 8.94 19.49 -2.75
CA ILE A 14 9.54 20.06 -3.97
C ILE A 14 9.50 21.59 -3.93
N ILE A 15 8.38 22.19 -3.49
CA ILE A 15 8.26 23.64 -3.35
C ILE A 15 9.28 24.18 -2.34
N VAL A 16 9.42 23.54 -1.18
CA VAL A 16 10.39 23.97 -0.15
C VAL A 16 11.81 23.88 -0.70
N VAL A 17 12.18 22.76 -1.33
CA VAL A 17 13.51 22.58 -1.93
C VAL A 17 13.77 23.64 -3.00
N ALA A 18 12.81 23.91 -3.88
CA ALA A 18 12.93 24.93 -4.91
C ALA A 18 13.09 26.34 -4.31
N LEU A 19 12.34 26.68 -3.25
CA LEU A 19 12.45 27.96 -2.56
C LEU A 19 13.80 28.12 -1.87
N VAL A 20 14.30 27.07 -1.21
CA VAL A 20 15.62 27.09 -0.55
C VAL A 20 16.72 27.26 -1.60
N LEU A 21 16.68 26.51 -2.71
CA LEU A 21 17.65 26.64 -3.79
C LEU A 21 17.63 28.05 -4.41
N ALA A 22 16.44 28.60 -4.67
CA ALA A 22 16.30 29.96 -5.19
C ALA A 22 16.84 31.00 -4.19
N SER A 23 16.50 30.87 -2.90
CA SER A 23 16.96 31.76 -1.85
C SER A 23 18.48 31.74 -1.68
N VAL A 24 19.08 30.54 -1.64
CA VAL A 24 20.54 30.37 -1.55
C VAL A 24 21.23 30.90 -2.80
N SER A 25 20.69 30.62 -3.99
CA SER A 25 21.28 31.07 -5.26
C SER A 25 21.27 32.60 -5.38
N VAL A 26 20.16 33.25 -5.04
CA VAL A 26 20.05 34.71 -5.06
C VAL A 26 20.93 35.32 -3.98
N GLY A 27 20.87 34.80 -2.75
CA GLY A 27 21.66 35.30 -1.63
C GLY A 27 23.17 35.19 -1.88
N ALA A 28 23.65 34.03 -2.34
CA ALA A 28 25.05 33.83 -2.67
C ALA A 28 25.50 34.76 -3.81
N SER A 29 24.67 34.96 -4.84
CA SER A 29 25.05 35.87 -5.92
C SER A 29 25.16 37.32 -5.47
N LEU A 30 24.27 37.80 -4.60
CA LEU A 30 24.33 39.17 -4.08
C LEU A 30 25.61 39.36 -3.25
N LEU A 31 25.91 38.41 -2.36
CA LEU A 31 27.11 38.45 -1.53
C LEU A 31 28.40 38.42 -2.35
N ILE A 32 28.49 37.54 -3.37
CA ILE A 32 29.67 37.45 -4.23
C ILE A 32 29.87 38.73 -5.04
N ARG A 33 28.79 39.34 -5.55
CA ARG A 33 28.86 40.61 -6.29
C ARG A 33 29.32 41.76 -5.40
N GLU A 34 28.72 41.92 -4.22
CA GLU A 34 29.11 42.98 -3.28
C GLU A 34 30.56 42.81 -2.81
N TYR A 35 30.95 41.59 -2.46
CA TYR A 35 32.33 41.29 -2.05
C TYR A 35 33.34 41.61 -3.16
N PHE A 36 33.06 41.21 -4.40
CA PHE A 36 33.95 41.46 -5.53
C PHE A 36 34.12 42.96 -5.81
N ILE A 37 33.02 43.71 -5.89
CA ILE A 37 33.06 45.17 -6.11
C ILE A 37 33.82 45.87 -4.98
N ALA A 38 33.51 45.52 -3.72
CA ALA A 38 34.19 46.10 -2.56
C ALA A 38 35.69 45.77 -2.52
N SER A 39 36.07 44.54 -2.90
CA SER A 39 37.47 44.12 -2.98
C SER A 39 38.20 44.88 -4.08
N LYS A 40 37.62 44.95 -5.28
CA LYS A 40 38.20 45.69 -6.42
C LYS A 40 38.29 47.18 -6.14
N GLN A 41 37.29 47.76 -5.49
CA GLN A 41 37.30 49.16 -5.09
C GLN A 41 38.49 49.50 -4.17
N ARG A 42 38.81 48.64 -3.19
CA ARG A 42 39.97 48.86 -2.32
C ARG A 42 41.28 48.79 -3.11
N GLU A 43 41.45 47.73 -3.90
CA GLU A 43 42.63 47.53 -4.73
C GLU A 43 42.90 48.71 -5.67
N LEU A 44 41.84 49.18 -6.36
CA LEU A 44 41.93 50.32 -7.28
C LEU A 44 42.18 51.64 -6.54
N THR A 45 41.57 51.85 -5.37
CA THR A 45 41.83 53.04 -4.54
C THR A 45 43.28 53.12 -4.09
N ASP A 46 43.84 52.02 -3.59
CA ASP A 46 45.24 51.96 -3.17
C ASP A 46 46.19 52.27 -4.34
N LYS A 47 45.91 51.71 -5.51
CA LYS A 47 46.68 51.95 -6.73
C LYS A 47 46.51 53.36 -7.29
N ALA A 48 45.33 53.95 -7.15
CA ALA A 48 45.08 55.34 -7.51
C ALA A 48 45.86 56.32 -6.60
N TYR A 49 46.00 56.03 -5.31
CA TYR A 49 46.88 56.79 -4.41
C TYR A 49 48.37 56.66 -4.76
N GLU A 50 48.84 55.46 -5.11
CA GLU A 50 50.22 55.27 -5.61
C GLU A 50 50.46 56.07 -6.90
N THR A 51 49.50 56.02 -7.83
CA THR A 51 49.55 56.78 -9.08
C THR A 51 49.55 58.28 -8.82
N ALA A 52 48.71 58.76 -7.91
CA ALA A 52 48.65 60.17 -7.52
C ALA A 52 50.01 60.68 -6.99
N ARG A 53 50.73 59.86 -6.22
CA ARG A 53 52.09 60.21 -5.75
C ARG A 53 53.09 60.33 -6.90
N VAL A 54 53.06 59.39 -7.84
CA VAL A 54 53.96 59.43 -9.03
C VAL A 54 53.64 60.62 -9.92
N VAL A 55 52.36 60.92 -10.12
CA VAL A 55 51.92 62.12 -10.87
C VAL A 55 52.38 63.40 -10.16
N SER A 56 52.33 63.45 -8.82
CA SER A 56 52.87 64.59 -8.06
C SER A 56 54.38 64.79 -8.32
N SER A 57 55.16 63.71 -8.29
CA SER A 57 56.60 63.77 -8.60
C SER A 57 56.88 64.26 -10.03
N TYR A 58 55.96 64.05 -10.98
CA TYR A 58 56.06 64.63 -12.32
C TYR A 58 55.83 66.15 -12.32
N TYR A 59 54.83 66.62 -11.57
CA TYR A 59 54.59 68.06 -11.40
C TYR A 59 55.77 68.78 -10.73
N ASP A 60 56.44 68.10 -9.78
CA ASP A 60 57.64 68.61 -9.10
C ASP A 60 58.91 68.55 -9.98
N GLY A 61 58.79 68.06 -11.23
CA GLY A 61 59.90 67.93 -12.18
C GLY A 61 60.91 66.83 -11.85
N GLN A 62 60.60 65.93 -10.90
CA GLN A 62 61.49 64.84 -10.47
C GLN A 62 61.54 63.68 -11.47
N ILE A 63 60.47 63.49 -12.25
CA ILE A 63 60.38 62.46 -13.29
C ILE A 63 59.94 63.09 -14.61
N ASN A 64 60.33 62.48 -15.73
CA ASN A 64 59.91 62.93 -17.06
C ASN A 64 58.61 62.25 -17.52
N TYR A 65 58.00 62.79 -18.59
CA TYR A 65 56.74 62.26 -19.11
C TYR A 65 56.84 60.79 -19.54
N GLY A 66 57.98 60.35 -20.07
CA GLY A 66 58.20 58.95 -20.48
C GLY A 66 58.16 57.98 -19.30
N GLN A 67 58.70 58.37 -18.15
CA GLN A 67 58.64 57.60 -16.91
C GLN A 67 57.21 57.54 -16.34
N LEU A 68 56.48 58.66 -16.39
CA LEU A 68 55.07 58.71 -15.97
C LEU A 68 54.19 57.82 -16.87
N ALA A 69 54.32 57.94 -18.19
CA ALA A 69 53.58 57.14 -19.15
C ALA A 69 53.89 55.64 -19.01
N GLY A 70 55.16 55.28 -18.80
CA GLY A 70 55.56 53.90 -18.53
C GLY A 70 54.95 53.32 -17.26
N PHE A 71 54.86 54.11 -16.19
CA PHE A 71 54.22 53.71 -14.94
C PHE A 71 52.70 53.53 -15.10
N ILE A 72 52.03 54.49 -15.74
CA ILE A 72 50.59 54.45 -16.02
C ILE A 72 50.23 53.22 -16.88
N ASN A 73 51.00 52.93 -17.92
CA ASN A 73 50.82 51.74 -18.76
C ASN A 73 51.09 50.43 -18.01
N SER A 74 52.03 50.44 -17.05
CA SER A 74 52.28 49.27 -16.20
C SER A 74 51.10 48.98 -15.28
N ILE A 75 50.45 50.02 -14.74
CA ILE A 75 49.22 49.86 -13.93
C ILE A 75 48.08 49.32 -14.78
N ASP A 76 47.91 49.81 -16.01
CA ASP A 76 46.88 49.30 -16.92
C ASP A 76 47.07 47.81 -17.20
N SER A 77 48.29 47.39 -17.56
CA SER A 77 48.58 45.98 -17.82
C SER A 77 48.43 45.09 -16.58
N LEU A 78 48.73 45.59 -15.37
CA LEU A 78 48.68 44.80 -14.14
C LEU A 78 47.27 44.66 -13.57
N LEU A 79 46.48 45.73 -13.61
CA LEU A 79 45.14 45.77 -13.04
C LEU A 79 44.05 45.51 -14.07
N THR A 80 44.42 45.39 -15.36
CA THR A 80 43.48 45.43 -16.50
C THR A 80 42.53 46.61 -16.37
N ALA A 81 43.09 47.79 -16.08
CA ALA A 81 42.33 48.98 -15.70
C ALA A 81 42.85 50.22 -16.42
N ARG A 82 41.95 51.00 -17.02
CA ARG A 82 42.29 52.17 -17.81
C ARG A 82 42.53 53.36 -16.89
N VAL A 83 43.73 53.93 -16.94
CA VAL A 83 44.14 55.01 -16.04
C VAL A 83 44.10 56.34 -16.79
N TRP A 84 43.33 57.30 -16.31
CA TRP A 84 43.26 58.66 -16.82
C TRP A 84 43.72 59.65 -15.75
N VAL A 85 44.51 60.63 -16.14
CA VAL A 85 44.97 61.73 -15.29
C VAL A 85 44.42 63.01 -15.89
N ILE A 86 43.56 63.69 -15.15
CA ILE A 86 42.86 64.90 -15.61
C ILE A 86 43.19 66.11 -14.75
N ASP A 87 43.24 67.29 -15.34
CA ASP A 87 43.40 68.55 -14.60
C ASP A 87 42.05 69.06 -14.07
N ASN A 88 42.06 70.18 -13.33
CA ASN A 88 40.85 70.82 -12.80
C ASN A 88 39.89 71.37 -13.88
N ALA A 89 40.36 71.54 -15.11
CA ALA A 89 39.56 71.95 -16.26
C ALA A 89 39.07 70.73 -17.09
N PHE A 90 39.23 69.51 -16.56
CA PHE A 90 38.91 68.25 -17.22
C PHE A 90 39.71 67.99 -18.50
N ASN A 91 40.89 68.60 -18.65
CA ASN A 91 41.82 68.23 -19.72
C ASN A 91 42.60 66.99 -19.33
N LEU A 92 42.74 66.06 -20.29
CA LEU A 92 43.56 64.86 -20.11
C LEU A 92 45.06 65.22 -20.13
N ILE A 93 45.74 64.98 -19.01
CA ILE A 93 47.19 65.19 -18.84
C ILE A 93 47.96 63.95 -19.31
N ALA A 94 47.49 62.78 -18.92
CA ALA A 94 48.05 61.49 -19.30
C ALA A 94 46.95 60.42 -19.27
N ALA A 95 47.02 59.45 -20.17
CA ALA A 95 46.20 58.25 -20.13
C ALA A 95 47.06 57.03 -20.40
N SER A 96 46.64 55.87 -19.90
CA SER A 96 47.19 54.61 -20.37
C SER A 96 46.85 54.41 -21.86
N GLU A 97 47.86 54.06 -22.66
CA GLU A 97 47.69 53.78 -24.07
C GLU A 97 46.98 52.43 -24.25
N GLU A 98 46.05 52.36 -25.21
CA GLU A 98 45.32 51.14 -25.51
C GLU A 98 46.25 50.09 -26.14
N GLN A 99 46.97 49.33 -25.31
CA GLN A 99 47.64 48.12 -25.74
C GLN A 99 46.75 46.93 -25.43
N HIS A 100 46.20 46.32 -26.49
CA HIS A 100 45.35 45.11 -26.55
C HIS A 100 43.83 45.32 -26.58
N GLY A 101 43.28 45.36 -27.81
CA GLY A 101 42.01 44.71 -28.13
C GLY A 101 42.27 43.28 -28.65
N PRO A 102 41.31 42.34 -28.53
CA PRO A 102 41.52 40.97 -28.98
C PRO A 102 41.58 40.89 -30.50
N ALA A 103 42.35 39.93 -31.00
CA ALA A 103 42.55 39.64 -32.41
C ALA A 103 41.24 39.64 -33.23
N GLY A 104 41.15 40.53 -34.21
CA GLY A 104 40.10 40.59 -35.22
C GLY A 104 40.45 41.67 -36.24
N GLY A 105 41.10 41.27 -37.33
CA GLY A 105 41.72 42.20 -38.27
C GLY A 105 40.76 43.13 -38.99
N PHE A 106 41.08 44.42 -39.01
CA PHE A 106 40.86 45.33 -40.12
C PHE A 106 41.93 46.43 -40.06
N HIS A 107 42.82 46.48 -41.05
CA HIS A 107 43.71 47.61 -41.27
C HIS A 107 42.87 48.88 -41.51
N ARG A 108 43.05 49.92 -40.68
CA ARG A 108 42.81 51.31 -41.10
C ARG A 108 44.09 52.12 -40.91
N GLN A 109 44.45 52.80 -42.00
CA GLN A 109 45.63 53.60 -42.18
C GLN A 109 45.75 54.73 -41.14
N ALA A 110 47.00 54.97 -40.74
CA ALA A 110 47.43 56.16 -40.03
C ALA A 110 47.10 57.42 -40.84
N GLY A 111 46.28 58.30 -40.26
CA GLY A 111 45.95 59.59 -40.84
C GLY A 111 44.62 60.11 -40.31
N MET A 112 44.69 61.08 -39.40
CA MET A 112 43.58 61.79 -38.74
C MET A 112 42.96 61.11 -37.51
N MET A 113 43.33 61.58 -36.31
CA MET A 113 42.44 62.38 -35.45
C MET A 113 43.17 62.84 -34.18
N LYS A 114 43.41 64.16 -34.10
CA LYS A 114 43.52 64.92 -32.84
C LYS A 114 42.10 64.98 -32.25
N LYS A 115 41.79 64.22 -31.21
CA LYS A 115 40.75 64.55 -30.22
C LYS A 115 41.01 63.72 -28.97
N SER A 116 41.10 64.40 -27.84
CA SER A 116 41.24 63.76 -26.53
C SER A 116 39.98 62.92 -26.24
N PRO A 117 40.05 61.77 -25.53
CA PRO A 117 38.87 61.01 -25.09
C PRO A 117 37.81 61.83 -24.32
N MET A 118 38.14 63.03 -23.84
CA MET A 118 37.25 63.99 -23.19
C MET A 118 36.74 65.14 -24.09
N ASP A 119 37.18 65.25 -25.36
CA ASP A 119 36.72 66.28 -26.32
C ASP A 119 35.41 65.85 -27.01
N LEU A 120 34.32 65.82 -26.24
CA LEU A 120 32.96 65.87 -26.78
C LEU A 120 32.42 67.28 -26.49
N GLY A 121 32.74 68.22 -27.38
CA GLY A 121 32.26 69.61 -27.30
C GLY A 121 30.73 69.73 -27.37
N PRO A 122 30.16 70.92 -27.06
CA PRO A 122 28.72 71.08 -26.81
C PRO A 122 27.80 70.91 -28.04
N ASP A 123 28.35 70.89 -29.25
CA ASP A 123 27.56 70.83 -30.49
C ASP A 123 28.06 69.69 -31.39
N CYS A 124 27.26 68.64 -31.51
CA CYS A 124 27.29 67.73 -32.64
C CYS A 124 25.86 67.60 -33.19
N ASP A 125 25.59 68.37 -34.23
CA ASP A 125 24.38 68.29 -35.06
C ASP A 125 24.21 66.87 -35.65
N MET A 126 23.00 66.35 -35.52
CA MET A 126 22.57 65.06 -36.07
C MET A 126 22.37 65.15 -37.59
N PRO A 127 22.86 64.18 -38.39
CA PRO A 127 22.31 63.95 -39.73
C PRO A 127 20.94 63.29 -39.60
N GLY A 128 19.89 64.04 -39.91
CA GLY A 128 18.53 63.54 -39.99
C GLY A 128 18.29 62.65 -41.21
N GLY A 129 17.47 61.61 -41.01
CA GLY A 129 16.68 61.00 -42.08
C GLY A 129 16.90 59.51 -42.30
N LEU A 130 15.96 58.70 -41.79
CA LEU A 130 15.27 57.66 -42.57
C LEU A 130 14.14 56.99 -41.76
N GLY A 131 13.16 57.83 -41.39
CA GLY A 131 11.77 57.38 -41.34
C GLY A 131 11.19 57.47 -42.75
N LYS A 132 11.26 56.39 -43.53
CA LYS A 132 10.48 56.18 -44.77
C LYS A 132 10.72 54.76 -45.31
N MET A 133 9.98 53.78 -44.79
CA MET A 133 9.68 52.55 -45.51
C MET A 133 8.43 51.87 -44.92
N LEU A 134 7.29 52.55 -44.98
CA LEU A 134 5.97 51.91 -44.90
C LEU A 134 4.98 52.69 -45.77
N ARG A 135 4.76 52.22 -47.01
CA ARG A 135 3.49 52.44 -47.72
C ARG A 135 3.32 51.46 -48.89
N HIS A 136 2.14 50.84 -48.91
CA HIS A 136 1.56 49.83 -49.83
C HIS A 136 1.63 48.40 -49.25
N GLY A 137 0.54 47.64 -49.10
CA GLY A 137 -0.78 47.77 -49.69
C GLY A 137 -1.91 47.19 -48.83
N SER A 138 -3.10 47.62 -49.24
CA SER A 138 -4.45 47.41 -48.74
C SER A 138 -5.05 46.04 -49.10
N GLY A 139 -6.04 45.60 -48.30
CA GLY A 139 -7.02 44.55 -48.60
C GLY A 139 -7.72 44.07 -47.31
N MET A 140 -8.80 44.71 -46.86
CA MET A 140 -10.22 44.32 -47.01
C MET A 140 -10.58 42.91 -46.45
N GLY A 141 -11.42 42.90 -45.39
CA GLY A 141 -11.90 41.71 -44.64
C GLY A 141 -13.10 40.98 -45.28
N PRO A 142 -14.10 40.43 -44.52
CA PRO A 142 -14.23 40.38 -43.05
C PRO A 142 -14.93 39.10 -42.44
N GLU A 143 -15.06 39.08 -41.10
CA GLU A 143 -16.07 38.40 -40.23
C GLU A 143 -16.08 36.86 -40.08
N ARG A 144 -16.38 36.20 -38.94
CA ARG A 144 -16.70 36.48 -37.51
C ARG A 144 -16.58 35.12 -36.78
N GLY A 145 -15.93 35.00 -35.61
CA GLY A 145 -16.53 34.87 -34.25
C GLY A 145 -17.09 33.46 -33.97
N MET A 146 -16.92 32.72 -32.87
CA MET A 146 -16.48 32.82 -31.46
C MET A 146 -16.18 31.34 -31.02
N GLY A 147 -15.49 30.96 -29.94
CA GLY A 147 -14.91 31.63 -28.78
C GLY A 147 -14.02 30.65 -28.00
N ARG A 148 -12.92 31.17 -27.44
CA ARG A 148 -12.62 31.35 -26.01
C ARG A 148 -12.26 30.08 -25.20
N GLN A 149 -10.94 29.90 -24.99
CA GLN A 149 -10.40 29.39 -23.73
C GLN A 149 -9.10 30.13 -23.41
N GLU A 150 -9.02 30.60 -22.17
CA GLU A 150 -8.00 31.47 -21.60
C GLU A 150 -6.74 30.68 -21.26
N GLY A 151 -5.58 31.14 -21.74
CA GLY A 151 -4.25 30.68 -21.35
C GLY A 151 -3.49 31.84 -20.72
N MET A 152 -3.36 31.78 -19.39
CA MET A 152 -2.74 32.81 -18.55
C MET A 152 -1.22 32.59 -18.50
N HIS A 153 -0.47 33.15 -19.44
CA HIS A 153 0.99 33.31 -19.36
C HIS A 153 1.38 34.64 -20.04
N GLY A 154 2.06 35.53 -19.31
CA GLY A 154 2.53 36.81 -19.83
C GLY A 154 2.21 38.02 -18.96
N LYS A 155 2.56 37.98 -17.67
CA LYS A 155 2.74 39.18 -16.85
C LYS A 155 4.01 39.01 -16.04
N MET A 156 5.11 39.52 -16.56
CA MET A 156 6.27 40.08 -15.84
C MET A 156 7.43 40.22 -16.83
N ALA A 157 7.28 41.13 -17.80
CA ALA A 157 8.39 41.64 -18.60
C ALA A 157 8.05 43.07 -19.05
N GLU A 158 7.53 43.89 -18.13
CA GLU A 158 7.23 45.29 -18.43
C GLU A 158 7.22 46.09 -17.12
N LYS A 159 8.42 46.34 -16.59
CA LYS A 159 8.74 47.45 -15.66
C LYS A 159 10.24 47.41 -15.37
N ASN A 160 11.01 47.94 -16.32
CA ASN A 160 12.29 48.63 -16.10
C ASN A 160 12.96 49.10 -17.40
N GLN A 161 12.20 49.25 -18.50
CA GLN A 161 12.69 49.91 -19.73
C GLN A 161 12.30 51.39 -19.81
N ALA A 162 12.17 52.06 -18.67
CA ALA A 162 11.92 53.49 -18.63
C ALA A 162 13.03 54.21 -17.86
N GLN A 163 14.26 54.16 -18.40
CA GLN A 163 15.31 55.18 -18.26
C GLN A 163 16.62 54.62 -18.79
N ASN A 164 16.83 54.71 -20.10
CA ASN A 164 18.16 54.90 -20.65
C ASN A 164 18.03 55.45 -22.06
N ARG A 165 17.88 56.77 -22.13
CA ARG A 165 18.20 57.53 -23.34
C ARG A 165 19.73 57.55 -23.43
N PRO A 166 20.35 57.20 -24.57
CA PRO A 166 21.80 57.29 -24.72
C PRO A 166 22.15 58.75 -25.00
N GLY A 167 22.41 59.51 -23.94
CA GLY A 167 22.97 60.85 -24.02
C GLY A 167 23.90 61.04 -22.83
N LEU A 168 25.21 60.90 -23.07
CA LEU A 168 26.34 61.40 -22.26
C LEU A 168 26.36 61.22 -20.72
N THR A 169 25.42 60.50 -20.11
CA THR A 169 25.25 60.45 -18.64
C THR A 169 26.48 59.95 -17.89
N GLY A 170 27.20 58.95 -18.41
CA GLY A 170 28.36 58.38 -17.71
C GLY A 170 29.52 59.36 -17.52
N ILE A 171 29.82 60.20 -18.52
CA ILE A 171 30.91 61.18 -18.43
C ILE A 171 30.46 62.38 -17.59
N ASP A 172 29.22 62.82 -17.73
CA ASP A 172 28.66 63.89 -16.91
C ASP A 172 28.57 63.48 -15.43
N GLU A 173 28.28 62.22 -15.13
CA GLU A 173 28.30 61.67 -13.77
C GLU A 173 29.72 61.58 -13.20
N ILE A 174 30.73 61.18 -14.01
CA ILE A 174 32.14 61.21 -13.61
C ILE A 174 32.56 62.65 -13.33
N ARG A 175 32.21 63.61 -14.21
CA ARG A 175 32.48 65.03 -14.03
C ARG A 175 31.85 65.54 -12.72
N GLN A 176 30.59 65.22 -12.49
CA GLN A 176 29.87 65.58 -11.27
C GLN A 176 30.54 65.00 -10.02
N GLN A 177 31.03 63.75 -10.05
CA GLN A 177 31.75 63.15 -8.91
C GLN A 177 33.13 63.78 -8.68
N VAL A 178 33.83 64.19 -9.74
CA VAL A 178 35.10 64.91 -9.62
C VAL A 178 34.86 66.32 -9.05
N GLU A 179 33.79 67.00 -9.45
CA GLU A 179 33.39 68.32 -8.93
C GLU A 179 32.85 68.26 -7.49
N LEU A 180 32.06 67.24 -7.14
CA LEU A 180 31.54 67.00 -5.79
C LEU A 180 32.61 66.41 -4.85
N GLY A 181 33.61 65.73 -5.42
CA GLY A 181 34.75 65.11 -4.74
C GLY A 181 35.70 66.17 -4.20
N SER A 182 35.28 66.83 -3.14
CA SER A 182 35.97 67.87 -2.37
C SER A 182 37.25 67.37 -1.65
N GLY A 183 38.18 66.78 -2.40
CA GLY A 183 39.50 66.42 -1.92
C GLY A 183 39.63 65.05 -1.24
N ALA A 184 38.66 64.15 -1.39
CA ALA A 184 38.73 62.76 -0.91
C ALA A 184 38.61 61.76 -2.07
N ALA A 185 39.13 60.55 -1.87
CA ALA A 185 38.96 59.46 -2.84
C ALA A 185 37.51 59.00 -2.88
N TRP A 186 37.02 58.69 -4.08
CA TRP A 186 35.68 58.15 -4.30
C TRP A 186 35.73 56.99 -5.28
N ALA A 187 34.72 56.13 -5.23
CA ALA A 187 34.56 55.04 -6.17
C ALA A 187 33.08 54.79 -6.44
N LYS A 188 32.72 54.60 -7.70
CA LYS A 188 31.35 54.32 -8.10
C LYS A 188 31.31 53.60 -9.45
N THR A 189 30.29 52.78 -9.64
CA THR A 189 30.08 52.05 -10.88
C THR A 189 29.21 52.87 -11.83
N PHE A 190 29.68 53.05 -13.06
CA PHE A 190 28.96 53.76 -14.11
C PHE A 190 29.08 53.03 -15.44
N TYR A 191 28.12 53.23 -16.34
CA TYR A 191 28.28 52.84 -17.74
C TYR A 191 29.21 53.85 -18.42
N HIS A 192 30.38 53.41 -18.86
CA HIS A 192 31.37 54.29 -19.46
C HIS A 192 31.12 54.42 -20.98
N PRO A 193 30.68 55.58 -21.50
CA PRO A 193 30.25 55.72 -22.90
C PRO A 193 31.36 55.44 -23.92
N TYR A 194 32.61 55.72 -23.57
CA TYR A 194 33.77 55.49 -24.44
C TYR A 194 34.15 54.00 -24.55
N TYR A 195 33.92 53.21 -23.49
CA TYR A 195 34.26 51.78 -23.48
C TYR A 195 33.03 50.88 -23.66
N GLU A 196 31.84 51.47 -23.74
CA GLU A 196 30.55 50.80 -23.93
C GLU A 196 30.26 49.67 -22.92
N GLU A 197 30.76 49.80 -21.69
CA GLU A 197 30.55 48.81 -20.64
C GLU A 197 30.46 49.43 -19.24
N ASN A 198 29.94 48.67 -18.27
CA ASN A 198 29.92 49.08 -16.87
C ASN A 198 31.33 48.98 -16.27
N MET A 199 31.85 50.12 -15.82
CA MET A 199 33.15 50.23 -15.19
C MET A 199 33.02 50.65 -13.73
N LEU A 200 33.87 50.05 -12.89
CA LEU A 200 34.15 50.58 -11.58
C LEU A 200 35.19 51.69 -11.74
N VAL A 201 34.76 52.92 -11.52
CA VAL A 201 35.61 54.11 -11.62
C VAL A 201 36.03 54.53 -10.22
N VAL A 202 37.33 54.67 -10.01
CA VAL A 202 37.92 55.16 -8.77
C VAL A 202 38.66 56.46 -9.04
N GLY A 203 38.27 57.53 -8.36
CA GLY A 203 38.88 58.84 -8.47
C GLY A 203 39.65 59.23 -7.21
N VAL A 204 40.91 59.63 -7.37
CA VAL A 204 41.75 60.17 -6.30
C VAL A 204 42.26 61.56 -6.69
N PRO A 205 41.98 62.62 -5.89
CA PRO A 205 42.43 63.97 -6.20
C PRO A 205 43.94 64.13 -6.03
N LEU A 206 44.57 64.83 -6.97
CA LEU A 206 45.98 65.22 -6.96
C LEU A 206 46.17 66.49 -6.14
N LYS A 207 47.09 66.45 -5.15
CA LYS A 207 47.40 67.59 -4.28
C LYS A 207 48.93 67.83 -4.16
N PRO A 208 49.63 68.27 -5.21
CA PRO A 208 51.08 68.46 -5.15
C PRO A 208 51.54 69.46 -4.06
N ASP A 209 50.76 70.53 -3.84
CA ASP A 209 51.03 71.58 -2.84
C ASP A 209 49.86 71.81 -1.86
N GLY A 210 49.04 70.78 -1.62
CA GLY A 210 47.83 70.91 -0.81
C GLY A 210 46.63 71.59 -1.50
N GLN A 211 46.83 72.16 -2.70
CA GLN A 211 45.75 72.55 -3.61
C GLN A 211 45.43 71.44 -4.61
N ILE A 212 44.15 71.20 -4.88
CA ILE A 212 43.70 70.22 -5.85
C ILE A 212 44.09 70.74 -7.23
N GLN A 213 44.92 70.03 -7.98
CA GLN A 213 45.38 70.40 -9.33
C GLN A 213 44.87 69.45 -10.43
N GLY A 214 44.26 68.33 -10.03
CA GLY A 214 43.69 67.35 -10.94
C GLY A 214 43.17 66.11 -10.22
N THR A 215 42.80 65.07 -10.97
CA THR A 215 42.32 63.78 -10.44
C THR A 215 42.90 62.62 -11.25
N VAL A 216 43.33 61.57 -10.55
CA VAL A 216 43.62 60.26 -11.17
C VAL A 216 42.35 59.42 -11.13
N LEU A 217 41.91 58.99 -12.31
CA LEU A 217 40.79 58.08 -12.50
C LEU A 217 41.34 56.71 -12.93
N ILE A 218 41.05 55.67 -12.18
CA ILE A 218 41.29 54.29 -12.60
C ILE A 218 39.95 53.64 -12.91
N ASN A 219 39.78 53.16 -14.14
CA ASN A 219 38.55 52.59 -14.67
C ASN A 219 38.74 51.09 -14.92
N ALA A 220 38.11 50.24 -14.12
CA ALA A 220 38.21 48.79 -14.29
C ALA A 220 36.90 48.20 -14.86
N PRO A 221 36.96 47.35 -15.89
CA PRO A 221 35.78 46.72 -16.47
C PRO A 221 35.18 45.69 -15.51
N LEU A 222 33.84 45.66 -15.40
CA LEU A 222 33.11 44.63 -14.65
C LEU A 222 32.60 43.48 -15.54
N SER A 223 32.75 43.57 -16.86
CA SER A 223 32.24 42.61 -17.85
C SER A 223 32.81 41.20 -17.69
N GLY A 224 34.08 41.07 -17.30
CA GLY A 224 34.71 39.77 -16.99
C GLY A 224 34.01 39.03 -15.84
N PHE A 225 33.45 39.76 -14.88
CA PHE A 225 32.77 39.21 -13.70
C PHE A 225 31.37 38.68 -14.02
N ASP A 226 30.63 39.32 -14.93
CA ASP A 226 29.30 38.84 -15.34
C ASP A 226 29.39 37.44 -15.99
N SER A 227 30.45 37.19 -16.78
CA SER A 227 30.70 35.86 -17.35
C SER A 227 30.99 34.81 -16.27
N PHE A 228 31.69 35.17 -15.20
CA PHE A 228 31.94 34.31 -14.04
C PHE A 228 30.65 33.99 -13.27
N LEU A 229 29.82 34.99 -13.00
CA LEU A 229 28.51 34.80 -12.38
C LEU A 229 27.61 33.88 -13.21
N SER A 230 27.58 34.04 -14.54
CA SER A 230 26.76 33.18 -15.40
C SER A 230 27.14 31.69 -15.30
N ARG A 231 28.44 31.38 -15.16
CA ARG A 231 28.91 30.00 -14.93
C ARG A 231 28.45 29.47 -13.58
N ILE A 232 28.54 30.28 -12.53
CA ILE A 232 28.04 29.91 -11.19
C ILE A 232 26.54 29.61 -11.25
N TYR A 233 25.75 30.46 -11.89
CA TYR A 233 24.31 30.25 -12.04
C TYR A 233 23.99 28.94 -12.77
N TRP A 234 24.71 28.62 -13.85
CA TRP A 234 24.53 27.34 -14.53
C TRP A 234 24.93 26.14 -13.66
N TYR A 235 26.01 26.23 -12.88
CA TYR A 235 26.37 25.17 -11.93
C TYR A 235 25.31 24.98 -10.83
N LEU A 236 24.78 26.06 -10.28
CA LEU A 236 23.70 26.01 -9.28
C LEU A 236 22.41 25.46 -9.88
N ALA A 237 22.05 25.85 -11.10
CA ALA A 237 20.88 25.34 -11.79
C ALA A 237 21.02 23.84 -12.11
N ALA A 238 22.19 23.40 -12.56
CA ALA A 238 22.50 21.99 -12.80
C ALA A 238 22.40 21.18 -11.50
N ALA A 239 23.02 21.65 -10.41
CA ALA A 239 22.95 21.01 -9.10
C ALA A 239 21.50 20.93 -8.58
N GLY A 240 20.73 22.02 -8.68
CA GLY A 240 19.33 22.05 -8.28
C GLY A 240 18.46 21.08 -9.07
N THR A 241 18.71 20.96 -10.38
CA THR A 241 18.01 20.00 -11.24
C THR A 241 18.26 18.56 -10.79
N VAL A 242 19.51 18.20 -10.45
CA VAL A 242 19.85 16.88 -9.92
C VAL A 242 19.10 16.59 -8.62
N VAL A 243 19.02 17.55 -7.69
CA VAL A 243 18.28 17.39 -6.43
C VAL A 243 16.79 17.14 -6.68
N VAL A 244 16.17 17.86 -7.62
CA VAL A 244 14.76 17.66 -7.98
C VAL A 244 14.54 16.26 -8.57
N LEU A 245 15.43 15.80 -9.47
CA LEU A 245 15.34 14.47 -10.05
C LEU A 245 15.46 13.37 -8.99
N ILE A 246 16.43 13.48 -8.08
CA ILE A 246 16.61 12.55 -6.96
C ILE A 246 15.36 12.53 -6.08
N THR A 247 14.79 13.70 -5.79
CA THR A 247 13.56 13.82 -4.99
C THR A 247 12.39 13.10 -5.63
N ILE A 248 12.17 13.30 -6.92
CA ILE A 248 11.11 12.61 -7.68
C ILE A 248 11.34 11.09 -7.69
N PHE A 249 12.59 10.66 -7.86
CA PHE A 249 12.96 9.25 -7.84
C PHE A 249 12.65 8.61 -6.48
N ILE A 250 13.15 9.19 -5.38
CA ILE A 250 12.93 8.69 -4.00
C ILE A 250 11.43 8.66 -3.68
N ALA A 251 10.67 9.69 -4.06
CA ALA A 251 9.24 9.74 -3.81
C ALA A 251 8.47 8.64 -4.53
N ASN A 252 8.81 8.36 -5.79
CA ASN A 252 8.21 7.26 -6.54
C ASN A 252 8.59 5.90 -5.95
N TYR A 253 9.85 5.73 -5.54
CA TYR A 253 10.34 4.53 -4.88
C TYR A 253 9.58 4.25 -3.57
N LEU A 254 9.51 5.22 -2.66
CA LEU A 254 8.76 5.10 -1.40
C LEU A 254 7.25 4.88 -1.62
N SER A 255 6.67 5.53 -2.64
CA SER A 255 5.27 5.35 -2.99
C SER A 255 4.95 3.92 -3.41
N ALA A 256 5.77 3.38 -4.31
CA ALA A 256 5.58 2.03 -4.85
C ALA A 256 5.93 0.96 -3.81
N GLY A 257 7.01 1.16 -3.05
CA GLY A 257 7.51 0.18 -2.08
C GLY A 257 6.72 0.11 -0.77
N ILE A 258 6.20 1.23 -0.26
CA ILE A 258 5.64 1.29 1.10
C ILE A 258 4.19 1.81 1.10
N ILE A 259 3.95 3.00 0.52
CA ILE A 259 2.67 3.70 0.71
C ILE A 259 1.50 2.96 0.03
N ARG A 260 1.68 2.51 -1.21
CA ARG A 260 0.62 1.80 -1.96
C ARG A 260 0.25 0.46 -1.31
N PRO A 261 1.21 -0.42 -0.94
CA PRO A 261 0.93 -1.62 -0.17
C PRO A 261 0.14 -1.35 1.12
N LEU A 262 0.57 -0.40 1.95
CA LEU A 262 -0.12 -0.07 3.20
C LEU A 262 -1.58 0.36 2.98
N LYS A 263 -1.83 1.16 1.94
CA LYS A 263 -3.19 1.56 1.57
C LYS A 263 -4.05 0.37 1.12
N SER A 264 -3.45 -0.60 0.42
CA SER A 264 -4.15 -1.82 0.04
C SER A 264 -4.50 -2.68 1.25
N MET A 265 -3.58 -2.83 2.20
CA MET A 265 -3.82 -3.55 3.45
C MET A 265 -4.88 -2.88 4.31
N GLN A 266 -4.91 -1.54 4.36
CA GLN A 266 -5.98 -0.80 5.01
C GLN A 266 -7.36 -1.14 4.41
N ALA A 267 -7.45 -1.23 3.09
CA ALA A 267 -8.69 -1.61 2.42
C ALA A 267 -9.12 -3.04 2.76
N VAL A 268 -8.16 -3.98 2.81
CA VAL A 268 -8.43 -5.37 3.23
C VAL A 268 -8.92 -5.43 4.68
N ALA A 269 -8.22 -4.76 5.60
CA ALA A 269 -8.63 -4.70 7.01
C ALA A 269 -10.04 -4.08 7.17
N SER A 270 -10.37 -3.04 6.38
CA SER A 270 -11.71 -2.46 6.37
C SER A 270 -12.77 -3.40 5.81
N ALA A 271 -12.44 -4.21 4.79
CA ALA A 271 -13.34 -5.23 4.24
C ALA A 271 -13.60 -6.33 5.27
N MET A 272 -12.56 -6.80 5.96
CA MET A 272 -12.67 -7.77 7.05
C MET A 272 -13.55 -7.26 8.19
N ALA A 273 -13.40 -5.98 8.58
CA ALA A 273 -14.26 -5.36 9.60
C ALA A 273 -15.74 -5.28 9.15
N GLY A 274 -16.00 -5.24 7.85
CA GLY A 274 -17.33 -5.34 7.25
C GLY A 274 -17.84 -6.78 7.08
N GLY A 275 -17.06 -7.80 7.49
CA GLY A 275 -17.41 -9.22 7.37
C GLY A 275 -16.96 -9.90 6.07
N ASP A 276 -16.29 -9.18 5.17
CA ASP A 276 -15.74 -9.79 3.94
C ASP A 276 -14.28 -10.25 4.16
N TYR A 277 -14.14 -11.53 4.48
CA TYR A 277 -12.84 -12.19 4.69
C TYR A 277 -12.25 -12.79 3.41
N SER A 278 -12.84 -12.54 2.23
CA SER A 278 -12.37 -13.09 0.96
C SER A 278 -11.30 -12.24 0.28
N VAL A 279 -11.23 -10.96 0.65
CA VAL A 279 -10.29 -10.00 0.07
C VAL A 279 -8.88 -10.25 0.60
N GLN A 280 -7.89 -10.18 -0.28
CA GLN A 280 -6.48 -10.38 0.06
C GLN A 280 -5.61 -9.24 -0.44
N ALA A 281 -4.60 -8.88 0.35
CA ALA A 281 -3.58 -7.93 -0.04
C ALA A 281 -2.57 -8.64 -0.95
N LYS A 282 -2.48 -8.21 -2.22
CA LYS A 282 -1.55 -8.74 -3.22
C LYS A 282 -0.24 -7.95 -3.20
N VAL A 283 0.56 -8.16 -2.16
CA VAL A 283 1.87 -7.52 -2.00
C VAL A 283 2.94 -8.60 -2.11
N ASN A 284 3.79 -8.52 -3.13
CA ASN A 284 4.85 -9.50 -3.43
C ASN A 284 6.25 -8.93 -3.14
N THR A 285 6.39 -8.18 -2.05
CA THR A 285 7.68 -7.64 -1.61
C THR A 285 8.32 -8.62 -0.62
N ARG A 286 9.65 -8.71 -0.59
CA ARG A 286 10.41 -9.56 0.35
C ARG A 286 10.98 -8.76 1.51
N ASP A 287 10.16 -7.89 2.07
CA ASP A 287 10.47 -6.98 3.17
C ASP A 287 9.40 -7.09 4.27
N GLU A 288 9.51 -6.26 5.31
CA GLU A 288 8.58 -6.24 6.44
C GLU A 288 7.14 -5.91 6.00
N VAL A 289 6.98 -5.18 4.88
CA VAL A 289 5.68 -4.87 4.29
C VAL A 289 5.08 -6.13 3.66
N GLY A 290 5.89 -6.95 3.00
CA GLY A 290 5.50 -8.28 2.53
C GLY A 290 5.06 -9.21 3.66
N ASP A 291 5.86 -9.30 4.73
CA ASP A 291 5.57 -10.15 5.90
C ASP A 291 4.25 -9.74 6.59
N LEU A 292 4.01 -8.43 6.70
CA LEU A 292 2.74 -7.91 7.21
C LEU A 292 1.56 -8.29 6.31
N SER A 293 1.72 -8.20 4.99
CA SER A 293 0.69 -8.61 4.03
C SER A 293 0.35 -10.09 4.18
N GLN A 294 1.36 -10.95 4.32
CA GLN A 294 1.17 -12.39 4.50
C GLN A 294 0.48 -12.70 5.83
N SER A 295 0.88 -12.02 6.91
CA SER A 295 0.25 -12.16 8.22
C SER A 295 -1.23 -11.75 8.19
N LEU A 296 -1.55 -10.63 7.55
CA LEU A 296 -2.94 -10.17 7.37
C LEU A 296 -3.77 -11.16 6.54
N ASN A 297 -3.23 -11.67 5.44
CA ASN A 297 -3.92 -12.67 4.62
C ASN A 297 -4.14 -13.99 5.37
N SER A 298 -3.19 -14.39 6.21
CA SER A 298 -3.30 -15.59 7.06
C SER A 298 -4.41 -15.41 8.10
N LEU A 299 -4.47 -14.24 8.76
CA LEU A 299 -5.54 -13.87 9.67
C LEU A 299 -6.92 -13.90 8.97
N ALA A 300 -7.02 -13.31 7.78
CA ALA A 300 -8.26 -13.31 6.99
C ALA A 300 -8.74 -14.73 6.68
N THR A 301 -7.82 -15.60 6.30
CA THR A 301 -8.12 -17.02 6.00
C THR A 301 -8.56 -17.76 7.25
N ALA A 302 -7.84 -17.63 8.36
CA ALA A 302 -8.18 -18.25 9.63
C ALA A 302 -9.56 -17.80 10.13
N LEU A 303 -9.87 -16.50 10.02
CA LEU A 303 -11.15 -15.95 10.42
C LEU A 303 -12.30 -16.45 9.53
N LYS A 304 -12.08 -16.52 8.21
CA LYS A 304 -13.04 -17.10 7.27
C LYS A 304 -13.38 -18.55 7.63
N ASP A 305 -12.37 -19.36 7.92
CA ASP A 305 -12.56 -20.77 8.27
C ASP A 305 -13.24 -20.91 9.63
N PHE A 306 -12.89 -20.07 10.61
CA PHE A 306 -13.53 -20.02 11.90
C PHE A 306 -15.02 -19.68 11.81
N VAL A 307 -15.38 -18.64 11.04
CA VAL A 307 -16.78 -18.24 10.83
C VAL A 307 -17.55 -19.36 10.14
N ARG A 308 -16.99 -19.94 9.07
CA ARG A 308 -17.62 -21.07 8.36
C ARG A 308 -17.87 -22.27 9.27
N LYS A 309 -16.90 -22.61 10.12
CA LYS A 309 -17.05 -23.70 11.10
C LYS A 309 -18.16 -23.38 12.10
N THR A 310 -18.18 -22.15 12.60
CA THR A 310 -19.19 -21.68 13.56
C THR A 310 -20.59 -21.73 12.94
N GLU A 311 -20.78 -21.19 11.74
CA GLU A 311 -22.06 -21.23 11.02
C GLU A 311 -22.53 -22.66 10.77
N LYS A 312 -21.63 -23.58 10.40
CA LYS A 312 -21.95 -24.99 10.21
C LYS A 312 -22.43 -25.63 11.52
N THR A 313 -21.72 -25.39 12.62
CA THR A 313 -22.10 -25.90 13.95
C THR A 313 -23.43 -25.33 14.42
N ASP A 314 -23.64 -24.02 14.25
CA ASP A 314 -24.90 -23.35 14.60
C ASP A 314 -26.07 -23.88 13.77
N LYS A 315 -25.86 -24.14 12.48
CA LYS A 315 -26.86 -24.76 11.62
C LYS A 315 -27.21 -26.18 12.12
N LEU A 316 -26.21 -27.03 12.36
CA LEU A 316 -26.43 -28.38 12.89
C LEU A 316 -27.18 -28.37 14.23
N ARG A 317 -26.85 -27.42 15.12
CA ARG A 317 -27.54 -27.24 16.40
C ARG A 317 -29.01 -26.83 16.20
N ARG A 318 -29.29 -25.89 15.29
CA ARG A 318 -30.66 -25.47 14.98
C ARG A 318 -31.48 -26.61 14.36
N ASP A 319 -30.90 -27.33 13.40
CA ASP A 319 -31.52 -28.47 12.75
C ASP A 319 -31.81 -29.59 13.77
N PHE A 320 -30.88 -29.84 14.70
CA PHE A 320 -31.07 -30.77 15.81
C PHE A 320 -32.27 -30.39 16.70
N VAL A 321 -32.33 -29.14 17.18
CA VAL A 321 -33.43 -28.67 18.04
C VAL A 321 -34.78 -28.74 17.31
N ALA A 322 -34.81 -28.39 16.02
CA ALA A 322 -36.01 -28.48 15.21
C ALA A 322 -36.49 -29.94 15.05
N ASN A 323 -35.58 -30.86 14.76
CA ASN A 323 -35.89 -32.29 14.59
C ASN A 323 -36.35 -32.93 15.90
N VAL A 324 -35.66 -32.67 17.02
CA VAL A 324 -36.10 -33.12 18.36
C VAL A 324 -37.52 -32.64 18.65
N SER A 325 -37.80 -31.35 18.40
CA SER A 325 -39.11 -30.77 18.64
C SER A 325 -40.20 -31.43 17.80
N HIS A 326 -39.90 -31.78 16.55
CA HIS A 326 -40.83 -32.46 15.66
C HIS A 326 -41.13 -33.89 16.14
N GLU A 327 -40.09 -34.69 16.40
CA GLU A 327 -40.23 -36.09 16.80
C GLU A 327 -40.86 -36.26 18.19
N LEU A 328 -40.78 -35.25 19.08
CA LEU A 328 -41.51 -35.24 20.35
C LEU A 328 -42.97 -34.79 20.20
N ARG A 329 -43.26 -33.85 19.27
CA ARG A 329 -44.62 -33.30 19.12
C ARG A 329 -45.60 -34.31 18.56
N THR A 330 -45.20 -35.14 17.61
CA THR A 330 -46.05 -36.17 17.00
C THR A 330 -46.62 -37.16 18.03
N PRO A 331 -45.81 -37.83 18.88
CA PRO A 331 -46.27 -38.70 19.96
C PRO A 331 -47.28 -38.01 20.88
N LEU A 332 -46.92 -36.81 21.34
CA LEU A 332 -47.74 -36.03 22.27
C LEU A 332 -49.10 -35.65 21.66
N THR A 333 -49.13 -35.31 20.37
CA THR A 333 -50.37 -34.96 19.66
C THR A 333 -51.27 -36.18 19.50
N ILE A 334 -50.70 -37.35 19.20
CA ILE A 334 -51.45 -38.61 19.09
C ILE A 334 -52.03 -39.00 20.46
N MET A 335 -51.22 -38.99 21.52
CA MET A 335 -51.68 -39.29 22.88
C MET A 335 -52.79 -38.34 23.32
N ARG A 336 -52.62 -37.04 23.08
CA ARG A 336 -53.62 -36.03 23.39
C ARG A 336 -54.93 -36.27 22.64
N GLY A 337 -54.88 -36.48 21.33
CA GLY A 337 -56.09 -36.69 20.51
C GLY A 337 -56.87 -37.96 20.89
N TYR A 338 -56.17 -39.05 21.22
CA TYR A 338 -56.83 -40.27 21.73
C TYR A 338 -57.40 -40.08 23.13
N ASN A 339 -56.70 -39.37 24.00
CA ASN A 339 -57.23 -39.05 25.32
C ASN A 339 -58.46 -38.14 25.25
N GLU A 340 -58.46 -37.13 24.38
CA GLU A 340 -59.63 -36.26 24.10
C GLU A 340 -60.82 -37.11 23.60
N ALA A 341 -60.60 -38.00 22.62
CA ALA A 341 -61.66 -38.87 22.09
C ALA A 341 -62.27 -39.83 23.14
N LEU A 342 -61.47 -40.29 24.10
CA LEU A 342 -61.93 -41.10 25.23
C LEU A 342 -62.72 -40.24 26.25
N LEU A 343 -62.27 -39.03 26.56
CA LEU A 343 -62.92 -38.11 27.49
C LEU A 343 -64.27 -37.61 26.96
N ASP A 344 -64.35 -37.31 25.67
CA ASP A 344 -65.57 -36.80 25.02
C ASP A 344 -66.63 -37.90 24.79
N GLY A 345 -66.32 -39.15 25.16
CA GLY A 345 -67.24 -40.28 25.02
C GLY A 345 -67.54 -40.70 23.58
N THR A 346 -66.85 -40.09 22.60
CA THR A 346 -66.99 -40.41 21.16
C THR A 346 -66.65 -41.88 20.88
N ILE A 347 -65.85 -42.50 21.74
CA ILE A 347 -65.51 -43.92 21.71
C ILE A 347 -65.97 -44.57 23.00
N SER A 348 -67.00 -45.40 22.89
CA SER A 348 -67.63 -46.06 24.04
C SER A 348 -67.49 -47.58 24.01
N GLU A 349 -67.07 -48.16 22.88
CA GLU A 349 -66.92 -49.62 22.74
C GLU A 349 -65.69 -50.12 23.52
N PRO A 350 -65.83 -51.09 24.45
CA PRO A 350 -64.71 -51.55 25.28
C PRO A 350 -63.49 -52.05 24.49
N SER A 351 -63.71 -52.66 23.33
CA SER A 351 -62.66 -53.14 22.43
C SER A 351 -61.81 -51.99 21.86
N GLN A 352 -62.45 -50.87 21.52
CA GLN A 352 -61.82 -49.67 20.96
C GLN A 352 -61.11 -48.86 22.05
N VAL A 353 -61.71 -48.76 23.24
CA VAL A 353 -61.07 -48.14 24.42
C VAL A 353 -59.76 -48.85 24.76
N ALA A 354 -59.77 -50.19 24.81
CA ALA A 354 -58.56 -50.97 25.04
C ALA A 354 -57.48 -50.77 23.95
N LYS A 355 -57.90 -50.63 22.68
CA LYS A 355 -57.00 -50.30 21.58
C LYS A 355 -56.35 -48.92 21.76
N TYR A 356 -57.12 -47.91 22.17
CA TYR A 356 -56.63 -46.53 22.32
C TYR A 356 -55.65 -46.41 23.49
N HIS A 357 -55.97 -47.05 24.63
CA HIS A 357 -55.01 -47.16 25.73
C HIS A 357 -53.70 -47.84 25.30
N ARG A 358 -53.78 -48.90 24.49
CA ARG A 358 -52.59 -49.57 23.96
C ARG A 358 -51.76 -48.62 23.09
N VAL A 359 -52.38 -47.91 22.15
CA VAL A 359 -51.65 -46.97 21.29
C VAL A 359 -51.02 -45.83 22.11
N MET A 360 -51.73 -45.26 23.09
CA MET A 360 -51.14 -44.24 23.96
C MET A 360 -49.96 -44.76 24.78
N ARG A 361 -50.08 -45.97 25.34
CA ARG A 361 -48.98 -46.62 26.07
C ARG A 361 -47.78 -46.85 25.17
N ASP A 362 -47.99 -47.39 23.97
CA ASP A 362 -46.92 -47.70 23.03
C ASP A 362 -46.21 -46.41 22.58
N GLU A 363 -46.93 -45.31 22.44
CA GLU A 363 -46.36 -44.00 22.09
C GLU A 363 -45.62 -43.35 23.27
N ALA A 364 -46.03 -43.58 24.51
CA ALA A 364 -45.28 -43.18 25.71
C ALA A 364 -43.96 -43.95 25.84
N VAL A 365 -43.97 -45.27 25.64
CA VAL A 365 -42.76 -46.11 25.62
C VAL A 365 -41.80 -45.67 24.51
N ARG A 366 -42.34 -45.29 23.34
CA ARG A 366 -41.54 -44.75 22.24
C ARG A 366 -40.89 -43.42 22.58
N LEU A 367 -41.62 -42.51 23.24
CA LEU A 367 -41.10 -41.22 23.68
C LEU A 367 -40.01 -41.38 24.74
N GLU A 368 -40.17 -42.32 25.67
CA GLU A 368 -39.12 -42.69 26.64
C GLU A 368 -37.85 -43.18 25.95
N LYS A 369 -37.97 -44.12 24.99
CA LYS A 369 -36.83 -44.59 24.19
C LYS A 369 -36.12 -43.43 23.47
N LEU A 370 -36.88 -42.51 22.88
CA LEU A 370 -36.33 -41.33 22.21
C LEU A 370 -35.56 -40.40 23.16
N ILE A 371 -36.09 -40.15 24.35
CA ILE A 371 -35.42 -39.31 25.37
C ILE A 371 -34.12 -39.97 25.83
N ASN A 372 -34.15 -41.28 26.10
CA ASN A 372 -32.96 -42.01 26.54
C ASN A 372 -31.87 -42.00 25.46
N GLU A 373 -32.24 -42.23 24.19
CA GLU A 373 -31.30 -42.14 23.06
C GLU A 373 -30.71 -40.72 22.88
N LEU A 374 -31.49 -39.67 23.15
CA LEU A 374 -30.98 -38.28 23.12
C LEU A 374 -30.00 -37.99 24.25
N LEU A 375 -30.30 -38.47 25.46
CA LEU A 375 -29.40 -38.33 26.62
C LEU A 375 -28.11 -39.11 26.40
N ASP A 376 -28.21 -40.33 25.88
CA ASP A 376 -27.05 -41.16 25.52
C ASP A 376 -26.15 -40.44 24.51
N LEU A 377 -26.74 -39.93 23.41
CA LEU A 377 -25.99 -39.20 22.40
C LEU A 377 -25.32 -37.94 22.99
N SER A 378 -26.04 -37.18 23.82
CA SER A 378 -25.47 -36.00 24.49
C SER A 378 -24.30 -36.35 25.42
N GLN A 379 -24.34 -37.49 26.10
CA GLN A 379 -23.27 -37.92 26.99
C GLN A 379 -22.04 -38.40 26.21
N LEU A 380 -22.26 -39.12 25.10
CA LEU A 380 -21.19 -39.57 24.22
C LEU A 380 -20.48 -38.40 23.54
N GLU A 381 -21.22 -37.36 23.12
CA GLU A 381 -20.64 -36.15 22.49
C GLU A 381 -19.86 -35.23 23.44
N THR A 382 -20.10 -35.32 24.75
CA THR A 382 -19.47 -34.44 25.75
C THR A 382 -18.25 -35.06 26.44
N ARG A 383 -18.10 -36.40 26.41
CA ARG A 383 -16.97 -37.10 27.03
C ARG A 383 -15.84 -37.36 26.04
N THR A 384 -14.88 -36.44 25.98
CA THR A 384 -13.64 -36.62 25.21
C THR A 384 -12.53 -37.34 25.99
N ASP A 385 -12.58 -37.36 27.33
CA ASP A 385 -11.35 -37.56 28.14
C ASP A 385 -11.33 -38.74 29.12
N SER A 386 -12.30 -39.66 29.13
CA SER A 386 -12.11 -40.96 29.83
C SER A 386 -13.17 -41.99 29.43
N LEU A 387 -12.80 -42.86 28.49
CA LEU A 387 -13.37 -44.18 28.44
C LEU A 387 -12.92 -44.93 29.70
N GLU A 388 -13.86 -45.37 30.53
CA GLU A 388 -13.60 -46.47 31.45
C GLU A 388 -13.42 -47.71 30.57
N THR A 389 -12.17 -48.02 30.25
CA THR A 389 -11.79 -49.18 29.44
C THR A 389 -11.49 -50.36 30.36
N GLU A 390 -12.06 -51.51 30.04
CA GLU A 390 -11.76 -52.81 30.63
C GLU A 390 -11.46 -53.83 29.52
N GLN A 391 -10.97 -55.01 29.90
CA GLN A 391 -10.87 -56.13 28.96
C GLN A 391 -12.26 -56.72 28.74
N VAL A 392 -12.73 -56.69 27.49
CA VAL A 392 -14.08 -57.09 27.10
C VAL A 392 -14.00 -58.20 26.05
N SER A 393 -14.71 -59.29 26.31
CA SER A 393 -14.94 -60.36 25.34
C SER A 393 -16.10 -60.00 24.39
N LEU A 394 -15.78 -59.61 23.15
CA LEU A 394 -16.80 -59.36 22.13
C LEU A 394 -17.60 -60.62 21.79
N ALA A 395 -16.98 -61.80 21.89
CA ALA A 395 -17.65 -63.07 21.65
C ALA A 395 -18.81 -63.29 22.63
N GLU A 396 -18.58 -63.06 23.92
CA GLU A 396 -19.63 -63.16 24.95
C GLU A 396 -20.76 -62.15 24.73
N ILE A 397 -20.43 -60.91 24.38
CA ILE A 397 -21.43 -59.88 24.09
C ILE A 397 -22.32 -60.30 22.92
N VAL A 398 -21.72 -60.72 21.80
CA VAL A 398 -22.47 -61.10 20.59
C VAL A 398 -23.34 -62.32 20.86
N ASP A 399 -22.80 -63.36 21.51
CA ASP A 399 -23.55 -64.59 21.80
C ASP A 399 -24.75 -64.32 22.74
N ASN A 400 -24.54 -63.55 23.81
CA ASN A 400 -25.60 -63.15 24.74
C ASN A 400 -26.72 -62.35 24.04
N ILE A 401 -26.36 -61.42 23.16
CA ILE A 401 -27.35 -60.60 22.46
C ILE A 401 -28.08 -61.42 21.40
N VAL A 402 -27.39 -62.26 20.63
CA VAL A 402 -28.03 -63.15 19.65
C VAL A 402 -29.02 -64.09 20.35
N ALA A 403 -28.67 -64.62 21.54
CA ALA A 403 -29.58 -65.40 22.37
C ALA A 403 -30.82 -64.60 22.80
N LEU A 404 -30.65 -63.33 23.19
CA LEU A 404 -31.75 -62.43 23.56
C LEU A 404 -32.72 -62.17 22.38
N PHE A 405 -32.20 -62.13 21.15
CA PHE A 405 -33.01 -61.92 19.94
C PHE A 405 -33.63 -63.20 19.36
N LYS A 406 -33.28 -64.38 19.89
CA LYS A 406 -33.75 -65.68 19.37
C LYS A 406 -35.28 -65.83 19.37
N GLN A 407 -35.94 -65.41 20.45
CA GLN A 407 -37.40 -65.47 20.54
C GLN A 407 -38.06 -64.51 19.54
N ARG A 408 -37.64 -63.23 19.53
CA ARG A 408 -38.20 -62.19 18.64
C ARG A 408 -37.99 -62.51 17.16
N SER A 409 -36.83 -63.08 16.81
CA SER A 409 -36.53 -63.52 15.44
C SER A 409 -37.41 -64.70 15.02
N THR A 410 -37.60 -65.69 15.90
CA THR A 410 -38.50 -66.82 15.66
C THR A 410 -39.96 -66.38 15.49
N GLU A 411 -40.45 -65.49 16.35
CA GLU A 411 -41.81 -64.92 16.25
C GLU A 411 -42.03 -64.14 14.94
N LYS A 412 -40.98 -63.53 14.39
CA LYS A 412 -41.00 -62.83 13.10
C LYS A 412 -40.72 -63.76 11.90
N GLY A 413 -40.41 -65.04 12.15
CA GLY A 413 -40.00 -66.01 11.12
C GLY A 413 -38.67 -65.67 10.43
N VAL A 414 -37.76 -64.98 11.12
CA VAL A 414 -36.41 -64.65 10.64
C VAL A 414 -35.39 -65.60 11.28
N THR A 415 -34.46 -66.12 10.49
CA THR A 415 -33.37 -66.97 11.02
C THR A 415 -32.22 -66.10 11.49
N MET A 416 -31.85 -66.19 12.77
CA MET A 416 -30.68 -65.50 13.33
C MET A 416 -29.55 -66.49 13.62
N ARG A 417 -28.33 -66.17 13.19
CA ARG A 417 -27.13 -67.01 13.35
C ARG A 417 -25.97 -66.19 13.92
N ALA A 418 -25.15 -66.84 14.74
CA ALA A 418 -23.86 -66.33 15.16
C ALA A 418 -22.76 -67.23 14.57
N ASP A 419 -21.72 -66.63 13.99
CA ASP A 419 -20.55 -67.31 13.45
C ASP A 419 -19.29 -66.68 14.07
N ILE A 420 -18.73 -67.33 15.09
CA ILE A 420 -17.70 -66.74 15.95
C ILE A 420 -16.47 -67.64 15.88
N ASP A 421 -15.33 -67.08 15.46
CA ASP A 421 -14.06 -67.80 15.43
C ASP A 421 -13.68 -68.35 16.82
N GLU A 422 -13.13 -69.57 16.85
CA GLU A 422 -12.63 -70.18 18.09
C GLU A 422 -11.37 -69.45 18.60
N ASN A 423 -11.38 -69.01 19.86
CA ASN A 423 -10.30 -68.29 20.55
C ASN A 423 -10.05 -66.84 20.08
N LEU A 424 -11.07 -65.99 20.13
CA LEU A 424 -10.94 -64.55 19.95
C LEU A 424 -10.30 -63.88 21.19
N PRO A 425 -9.30 -62.99 21.02
CA PRO A 425 -8.73 -62.23 22.12
C PRO A 425 -9.67 -61.11 22.61
N ASP A 426 -9.54 -60.73 23.88
CA ASP A 426 -10.29 -59.61 24.45
C ASP A 426 -9.84 -58.27 23.87
N ILE A 427 -10.76 -57.31 23.78
CA ILE A 427 -10.47 -55.93 23.39
C ILE A 427 -10.52 -55.01 24.59
N ASN A 428 -9.70 -53.94 24.57
CA ASN A 428 -9.84 -52.87 25.54
C ASN A 428 -10.98 -51.94 25.12
N GLY A 429 -12.02 -51.83 25.93
CA GLY A 429 -13.20 -51.02 25.61
C GLY A 429 -14.16 -50.90 26.77
N ASN A 430 -15.31 -50.28 26.52
CA ASN A 430 -16.39 -50.20 27.50
C ASN A 430 -17.47 -51.24 27.15
N GLY A 431 -17.63 -52.25 28.00
CA GLY A 431 -18.53 -53.39 27.75
C GLY A 431 -19.97 -52.99 27.51
N ASP A 432 -20.50 -52.05 28.30
CA ASP A 432 -21.87 -51.55 28.18
C ASP A 432 -22.13 -50.88 26.83
N ARG A 433 -21.19 -50.04 26.37
CA ARG A 433 -21.31 -49.36 25.07
C ARG A 433 -21.16 -50.33 23.91
N LEU A 434 -20.26 -51.32 23.99
CA LEU A 434 -20.14 -52.36 22.96
C LEU A 434 -21.40 -53.25 22.90
N THR A 435 -21.99 -53.56 24.04
CA THR A 435 -23.29 -54.24 24.14
C THR A 435 -24.37 -53.40 23.45
N GLN A 436 -24.42 -52.09 23.73
CA GLN A 436 -25.34 -51.16 23.08
C GLN A 436 -25.16 -51.11 21.55
N LEU A 437 -23.91 -51.09 21.06
CA LEU A 437 -23.60 -51.11 19.63
C LEU A 437 -24.19 -52.35 18.93
N VAL A 438 -23.94 -53.54 19.48
CA VAL A 438 -24.44 -54.79 18.92
C VAL A 438 -25.97 -54.86 18.97
N LEU A 439 -26.58 -54.39 20.07
CA LEU A 439 -28.04 -54.27 20.20
C LEU A 439 -28.64 -53.38 19.11
N ILE A 440 -28.06 -52.21 18.84
CA ILE A 440 -28.54 -51.27 17.82
C ILE A 440 -28.51 -51.91 16.43
N LEU A 441 -27.39 -52.55 16.08
CA LEU A 441 -27.19 -53.13 14.75
C LEU A 441 -28.10 -54.35 14.53
N LEU A 442 -28.25 -55.22 15.53
CA LEU A 442 -29.14 -56.39 15.44
C LEU A 442 -30.63 -56.01 15.48
N ASP A 443 -31.04 -54.99 16.26
CA ASP A 443 -32.42 -54.49 16.23
C ASP A 443 -32.76 -53.90 14.85
N ASN A 444 -31.82 -53.18 14.22
CA ASN A 444 -31.98 -52.71 12.85
C ASN A 444 -32.08 -53.88 11.85
N ALA A 445 -31.15 -54.83 11.89
CA ALA A 445 -31.19 -56.01 11.03
C ALA A 445 -32.52 -56.77 11.16
N LEU A 446 -32.96 -57.04 12.41
CA LEU A 446 -34.23 -57.73 12.66
C LEU A 446 -35.42 -56.93 12.18
N LYS A 447 -35.41 -55.62 12.33
CA LYS A 447 -36.52 -54.76 11.91
C LYS A 447 -36.70 -54.76 10.38
N PHE A 448 -35.62 -54.67 9.61
CA PHE A 448 -35.67 -54.52 8.15
C PHE A 448 -35.58 -55.84 7.37
N THR A 449 -35.33 -56.97 8.04
CA THR A 449 -35.40 -58.31 7.42
C THR A 449 -36.85 -58.82 7.38
N PRO A 450 -37.40 -59.18 6.21
CA PRO A 450 -38.74 -59.78 6.10
C PRO A 450 -38.75 -61.23 6.60
N GLU A 451 -39.95 -61.79 6.77
CA GLU A 451 -40.15 -63.21 7.12
C GLU A 451 -39.43 -64.12 6.11
N GLY A 452 -38.78 -65.18 6.61
CA GLY A 452 -37.95 -66.10 5.82
C GLY A 452 -36.52 -65.60 5.55
N GLY A 453 -36.19 -64.35 5.94
CA GLY A 453 -34.85 -63.80 5.80
C GLY A 453 -33.85 -64.33 6.85
N VAL A 454 -32.58 -63.97 6.65
CA VAL A 454 -31.45 -64.42 7.48
C VAL A 454 -30.67 -63.23 8.00
N ILE A 455 -30.27 -63.29 9.28
CA ILE A 455 -29.36 -62.35 9.92
C ILE A 455 -28.19 -63.12 10.49
N THR A 456 -26.97 -62.70 10.16
CA THR A 456 -25.73 -63.34 10.61
C THR A 456 -24.87 -62.32 11.34
N ALA A 457 -24.56 -62.59 12.60
CA ALA A 457 -23.54 -61.87 13.37
C ALA A 457 -22.25 -62.69 13.34
N SER A 458 -21.17 -62.12 12.82
CA SER A 458 -19.91 -62.82 12.58
C SER A 458 -18.78 -62.12 13.31
N LEU A 459 -17.88 -62.86 13.93
CA LEU A 459 -16.67 -62.34 14.56
C LEU A 459 -15.45 -63.12 14.06
N ALA A 460 -14.48 -62.40 13.48
CA ALA A 460 -13.24 -62.99 13.01
C ALA A 460 -12.03 -62.18 13.51
N ALA A 461 -10.91 -62.86 13.76
CA ALA A 461 -9.63 -62.23 14.07
C ALA A 461 -8.63 -62.42 12.93
N THR A 462 -8.03 -61.34 12.43
CA THR A 462 -7.02 -61.40 11.38
C THR A 462 -5.99 -60.30 11.59
N ASP A 463 -4.69 -60.63 11.54
CA ASP A 463 -3.57 -59.68 11.59
C ASP A 463 -3.62 -58.66 12.75
N GLY A 464 -4.04 -59.08 13.95
CA GLY A 464 -4.11 -58.19 15.12
C GLY A 464 -5.35 -57.29 15.17
N LEU A 465 -6.33 -57.54 14.29
CA LEU A 465 -7.63 -56.87 14.26
C LEU A 465 -8.75 -57.87 14.56
N ILE A 466 -9.82 -57.38 15.20
CA ILE A 466 -11.09 -58.11 15.32
C ILE A 466 -12.13 -57.41 14.46
N THR A 467 -12.81 -58.18 13.62
CA THR A 467 -13.88 -57.68 12.77
C THR A 467 -15.22 -58.26 13.21
N LEU A 468 -16.13 -57.37 13.58
CA LEU A 468 -17.55 -57.66 13.81
C LEU A 468 -18.33 -57.37 12.52
N THR A 469 -18.99 -58.39 11.99
CA THR A 469 -19.83 -58.26 10.79
C THR A 469 -21.28 -58.60 11.13
N ILE A 470 -22.20 -57.67 10.89
CA ILE A 470 -23.64 -57.91 10.99
C ILE A 470 -24.25 -57.80 9.59
N ALA A 471 -24.69 -58.93 9.07
CA ALA A 471 -25.26 -59.06 7.73
C ALA A 471 -26.73 -59.46 7.81
N ASP A 472 -27.58 -58.77 7.06
CA ASP A 472 -29.00 -59.06 6.91
C ASP A 472 -29.39 -59.26 5.44
N THR A 473 -30.44 -60.03 5.18
CA THR A 473 -31.04 -60.20 3.85
C THR A 473 -32.33 -59.37 3.69
N GLY A 474 -32.35 -58.17 4.27
CA GLY A 474 -33.51 -57.30 4.32
C GLY A 474 -33.72 -56.45 3.06
N SER A 475 -34.47 -55.36 3.21
CA SER A 475 -34.81 -54.46 2.09
C SER A 475 -33.60 -53.77 1.46
N GLY A 476 -32.44 -53.77 2.13
CA GLY A 476 -31.29 -52.97 1.74
C GLY A 476 -31.54 -51.46 1.85
N ILE A 477 -30.53 -50.68 1.49
CA ILE A 477 -30.48 -49.21 1.55
C ILE A 477 -30.13 -48.71 0.16
N GLU A 478 -30.79 -47.64 -0.30
CA GLU A 478 -30.47 -47.03 -1.59
C GLU A 478 -29.06 -46.41 -1.56
N PRO A 479 -28.25 -46.53 -2.63
CA PRO A 479 -26.90 -45.95 -2.66
C PRO A 479 -26.85 -44.45 -2.35
N ASN A 480 -27.91 -43.71 -2.69
CA ASN A 480 -28.04 -42.28 -2.40
C ASN A 480 -28.24 -41.97 -0.91
N ASP A 481 -28.77 -42.92 -0.14
CA ASP A 481 -29.08 -42.76 1.28
C ASP A 481 -27.92 -43.23 2.17
N LEU A 482 -27.06 -44.13 1.69
CA LEU A 482 -25.90 -44.67 2.42
C LEU A 482 -25.02 -43.60 3.10
N PRO A 483 -24.70 -42.45 2.49
CA PRO A 483 -23.90 -41.41 3.15
C PRO A 483 -24.59 -40.78 4.37
N TYR A 484 -25.92 -40.85 4.43
CA TYR A 484 -26.74 -40.11 5.39
C TYR A 484 -27.30 -40.99 6.51
N ILE A 485 -27.13 -42.31 6.46
CA ILE A 485 -27.66 -43.25 7.49
C ILE A 485 -27.12 -43.00 8.90
N TRP A 486 -25.98 -42.31 8.99
CA TRP A 486 -25.33 -41.93 10.24
C TRP A 486 -25.80 -40.56 10.76
N GLU A 487 -26.56 -39.81 9.96
CA GLU A 487 -27.11 -38.52 10.38
C GLU A 487 -28.26 -38.70 11.38
N ARG A 488 -28.33 -37.79 12.34
CA ARG A 488 -29.34 -37.80 13.41
C ARG A 488 -30.72 -37.63 12.80
N PHE A 489 -31.68 -38.43 13.26
CA PHE A 489 -33.08 -38.40 12.81
C PHE A 489 -33.29 -38.76 11.32
N TYR A 490 -32.24 -39.22 10.64
CA TYR A 490 -32.35 -39.62 9.25
C TYR A 490 -33.10 -40.96 9.12
N LYS A 491 -33.99 -41.06 8.13
CA LYS A 491 -34.80 -42.25 7.82
C LYS A 491 -34.87 -42.37 6.29
N ALA A 492 -34.35 -43.47 5.74
CA ALA A 492 -34.32 -43.72 4.29
C ALA A 492 -35.74 -43.83 3.70
N ASP A 493 -36.66 -44.52 4.39
CA ASP A 493 -38.04 -44.68 3.91
C ASP A 493 -39.05 -43.81 4.69
N LYS A 494 -39.54 -42.75 4.04
CA LYS A 494 -40.52 -41.80 4.62
C LYS A 494 -41.96 -42.33 4.54
N SER A 495 -42.23 -43.33 3.70
CA SER A 495 -43.59 -43.73 3.29
C SER A 495 -44.21 -44.85 4.14
N HIS A 496 -43.40 -45.78 4.66
CA HIS A 496 -43.85 -46.92 5.48
C HIS A 496 -43.69 -46.74 7.00
N SER A 497 -43.36 -45.54 7.47
CA SER A 497 -42.94 -45.26 8.86
C SER A 497 -44.07 -45.17 9.91
N ARG A 498 -45.35 -45.25 9.51
CA ARG A 498 -46.49 -44.95 10.40
C ARG A 498 -46.80 -45.99 11.48
N THR A 499 -46.28 -47.20 11.39
CA THR A 499 -46.62 -48.28 12.34
C THR A 499 -45.43 -49.02 12.96
N GLY A 500 -44.18 -48.69 12.59
CA GLY A 500 -42.99 -49.37 13.13
C GLY A 500 -41.68 -48.57 13.09
N GLY A 501 -41.72 -47.25 12.92
CA GLY A 501 -40.52 -46.43 12.70
C GLY A 501 -39.73 -46.11 13.97
N GLY A 502 -38.54 -46.69 14.12
CA GLY A 502 -37.49 -46.25 15.06
C GLY A 502 -37.17 -44.75 14.97
N THR A 503 -36.48 -44.23 15.97
CA THR A 503 -36.22 -42.78 16.19
C THR A 503 -35.31 -42.14 15.13
N GLY A 504 -34.47 -42.92 14.45
CA GLY A 504 -33.41 -42.41 13.57
C GLY A 504 -32.17 -41.93 14.33
N LEU A 505 -32.07 -42.21 15.63
CA LEU A 505 -30.88 -41.90 16.45
C LEU A 505 -29.95 -43.11 16.64
N GLY A 506 -30.47 -44.33 16.52
CA GLY A 506 -29.70 -45.56 16.80
C GLY A 506 -28.38 -45.64 16.04
N LEU A 507 -28.38 -45.50 14.71
CA LEU A 507 -27.13 -45.55 13.93
C LEU A 507 -26.18 -44.39 14.26
N ALA A 508 -26.69 -43.18 14.56
CA ALA A 508 -25.85 -42.08 15.00
C ALA A 508 -25.15 -42.39 16.35
N ILE A 509 -25.85 -43.04 17.28
CA ILE A 509 -25.28 -43.51 18.55
C ILE A 509 -24.23 -44.61 18.30
N ALA A 510 -24.53 -45.58 17.43
CA ALA A 510 -23.59 -46.63 17.04
C ALA A 510 -22.30 -46.02 16.45
N ARG A 511 -22.42 -44.99 15.61
CA ARG A 511 -21.26 -44.28 15.04
C ARG A 511 -20.39 -43.65 16.12
N GLU A 512 -21.01 -43.03 17.11
CA GLU A 512 -20.28 -42.40 18.22
C GLU A 512 -19.59 -43.45 19.09
N ILE A 513 -20.26 -44.57 19.39
CA ILE A 513 -19.65 -45.70 20.12
C ILE A 513 -18.46 -46.28 19.35
N ILE A 514 -18.58 -46.48 18.03
CA ILE A 514 -17.49 -46.95 17.18
C ILE A 514 -16.30 -45.98 17.23
N SER A 515 -16.59 -44.67 17.13
CA SER A 515 -15.56 -43.62 17.15
C SER A 515 -14.87 -43.52 18.51
N LEU A 516 -15.64 -43.64 19.60
CA LEU A 516 -15.15 -43.71 20.97
C LEU A 516 -14.11 -44.82 21.15
N HIS A 517 -14.34 -45.99 20.55
CA HIS A 517 -13.43 -47.14 20.60
C HIS A 517 -12.29 -47.11 19.56
N GLY A 518 -12.17 -46.03 18.77
CA GLY A 518 -11.16 -45.93 17.71
C GLY A 518 -11.31 -46.99 16.61
N ALA A 519 -12.51 -47.56 16.46
CA ALA A 519 -12.80 -48.61 15.48
C ALA A 519 -13.18 -48.01 14.12
N ARG A 520 -12.94 -48.77 13.06
CA ARG A 520 -13.37 -48.40 11.70
C ARG A 520 -14.70 -49.07 11.39
N VAL A 521 -15.57 -48.42 10.63
CA VAL A 521 -16.81 -49.03 10.12
C VAL A 521 -16.96 -48.83 8.62
N GLU A 522 -17.41 -49.88 7.95
CA GLU A 522 -17.78 -49.93 6.55
C GLU A 522 -19.20 -50.49 6.40
N VAL A 523 -19.94 -49.98 5.43
CA VAL A 523 -21.31 -50.42 5.15
C VAL A 523 -21.44 -50.74 3.67
N SER A 524 -21.89 -51.95 3.37
CA SER A 524 -22.26 -52.37 2.02
C SER A 524 -23.74 -52.73 2.03
N SER A 525 -24.51 -52.18 1.12
CA SER A 525 -25.94 -52.48 1.02
C SER A 525 -26.36 -52.46 -0.44
N THR A 526 -27.25 -53.38 -0.81
CA THR A 526 -27.88 -53.41 -2.13
C THR A 526 -29.38 -53.52 -1.95
N LEU A 527 -30.13 -52.66 -2.62
CA LEU A 527 -31.59 -52.63 -2.52
C LEU A 527 -32.18 -54.01 -2.87
N GLY A 528 -33.00 -54.55 -1.98
CA GLY A 528 -33.63 -55.86 -2.08
C GLY A 528 -32.72 -57.07 -1.79
N GLN A 529 -31.43 -56.86 -1.50
CA GLN A 529 -30.51 -57.95 -1.13
C GLN A 529 -30.04 -57.89 0.33
N GLY A 530 -30.16 -56.72 0.98
CA GLY A 530 -29.86 -56.54 2.39
C GLY A 530 -28.64 -55.65 2.65
N THR A 531 -28.21 -55.61 3.91
CA THR A 531 -27.15 -54.71 4.39
C THR A 531 -26.11 -55.46 5.20
N VAL A 532 -24.86 -55.04 5.08
CA VAL A 532 -23.71 -55.57 5.82
C VAL A 532 -22.98 -54.41 6.50
N PHE A 533 -22.97 -54.41 7.83
CA PHE A 533 -22.14 -53.55 8.65
C PHE A 533 -20.87 -54.30 9.05
N THR A 534 -19.71 -53.72 8.78
CA THR A 534 -18.41 -54.29 9.14
C THR A 534 -17.68 -53.31 10.04
N ILE A 535 -17.43 -53.69 11.30
CA ILE A 535 -16.74 -52.89 12.30
C ILE A 535 -15.42 -53.57 12.65
N THR A 536 -14.31 -52.84 12.56
CA THR A 536 -12.96 -53.36 12.78
C THR A 536 -12.30 -52.68 13.97
N PHE A 537 -11.92 -53.46 14.98
CA PHE A 537 -11.26 -53.05 16.21
C PHE A 537 -9.77 -53.45 16.19
N CYS A 538 -8.90 -52.64 16.80
CA CYS A 538 -7.49 -52.96 16.99
C CYS A 538 -7.23 -53.60 18.36
N LEU A 539 -6.45 -54.68 18.39
CA LEU A 539 -6.09 -55.37 19.65
C LEU A 539 -4.99 -54.64 20.45
N THR A 540 -4.19 -53.82 19.79
CA THR A 540 -3.17 -52.98 20.42
C THR A 540 -3.33 -51.55 19.90
N GLY A 541 -3.88 -50.67 20.76
CA GLY A 541 -3.85 -49.20 20.68
C GLY A 541 -3.85 -48.53 19.30
N THR A 542 -5.02 -47.99 18.93
CA THR A 542 -5.31 -46.97 17.90
C THR A 542 -4.85 -47.25 16.46
N ILE A 543 -5.81 -47.20 15.52
CA ILE A 543 -5.55 -47.15 14.07
C ILE A 543 -4.72 -45.89 13.76
N ARG A 544 -3.58 -46.05 13.08
CA ARG A 544 -2.76 -44.93 12.59
C ARG A 544 -3.37 -44.23 11.38
#